data_AF-A0A523SLD9-F1
#
_entry.id   AF-A0A523SLD9-F1
#
_cell.length_a   1.000
_cell.length_b   1.000
_cell.length_c   1.000
_cell.angle_alpha   90.00
_cell.angle_beta   90.00
_cell.angle_gamma   90.00
#
_symmetry.space_group_name_H-M   'P 1'
#
loop_
_entity.id
_entity.type
_entity.pdbx_description
1 polymer ?
#
loop_
_entity_poly.entity_id
_entity_poly.type
_entity_poly.pdbx_seq_one_letter_code
_entity_poly.pdbx_strand_id
1 'polypeptide(L)'
;MTLKLSQKQLLLLAAILAISLILATSNLLIPLIAHTPTTHDTTMPDLLFEPEALGLQNVAILDFSFTPPRICIEKGDMVTWTNNDQVIYTLWLVFAGNTSTYLVPAPIPPGQSWSHTFTEPCKLIYYSFERLWVTGKASILSIMGDITGPENPPASGEYPPDGRVDGWDMTALSKAYGSTSGSSNWNEDADMTGPENPPASGQYPPDGVVDGWDMTLASKNYGKIDP
;
A
#
# COMPACT_ATOMS: atom_id res chain seq x y z
N MET A 1 -28.12 -12.01 41.36
CA MET A 1 -28.43 -12.49 40.00
C MET A 1 -27.14 -13.05 39.42
N THR A 2 -26.95 -14.36 39.53
CA THR A 2 -25.68 -15.02 39.15
C THR A 2 -25.73 -15.35 37.66
N LEU A 3 -24.95 -14.64 36.84
CA LEU A 3 -24.83 -14.92 35.41
C LEU A 3 -24.19 -16.30 35.21
N LYS A 4 -24.99 -17.26 34.75
CA LYS A 4 -24.48 -18.56 34.28
C LYS A 4 -23.93 -18.37 32.87
N LEU A 5 -22.60 -18.36 32.74
CA LEU A 5 -21.95 -18.44 31.44
C LEU A 5 -22.24 -19.80 30.79
N SER A 6 -22.46 -19.79 29.48
CA SER A 6 -22.61 -21.03 28.71
C SER A 6 -21.27 -21.76 28.58
N GLN A 7 -21.31 -23.08 28.37
CA GLN A 7 -20.11 -23.92 28.20
C GLN A 7 -19.22 -23.43 27.04
N LYS A 8 -19.82 -22.86 25.99
CA LYS A 8 -19.10 -22.23 24.86
C LYS A 8 -18.38 -20.95 25.27
N GLN A 9 -18.99 -20.12 26.11
CA GLN A 9 -18.35 -18.91 26.65
C GLN A 9 -17.21 -19.25 27.62
N LEU A 10 -17.34 -20.34 28.38
CA LEU A 10 -16.28 -20.82 29.26
C LEU A 10 -15.06 -21.32 28.47
N LEU A 11 -15.30 -22.02 27.35
CA LEU A 11 -14.24 -22.47 26.43
C LEU A 11 -13.54 -21.30 25.72
N LEU A 12 -14.30 -20.26 25.34
CA LEU A 12 -13.74 -19.06 24.71
C LEU A 12 -12.85 -18.26 25.67
N LEU A 13 -13.26 -18.12 26.94
CA LEU A 13 -12.46 -17.47 27.98
C LEU A 13 -11.18 -18.24 28.31
N ALA A 14 -11.23 -19.59 28.31
CA ALA A 14 -10.04 -20.42 28.53
C ALA A 14 -9.03 -20.30 27.37
N ALA A 15 -9.49 -20.20 26.12
CA ALA A 15 -8.62 -20.02 24.96
C ALA A 15 -7.93 -18.64 24.95
N ILE A 16 -8.65 -17.58 25.33
CA ILE A 16 -8.10 -16.21 25.41
C ILE A 16 -7.02 -16.10 26.50
N LEU A 17 -7.20 -16.78 27.64
CA LEU A 17 -6.20 -16.84 28.70
C LEU A 17 -4.95 -17.64 28.30
N ALA A 18 -5.10 -18.71 27.51
CA ALA A 18 -3.97 -19.53 27.03
C ALA A 18 -3.10 -18.78 26.01
N ILE A 19 -3.70 -17.98 25.12
CA ILE A 19 -2.97 -17.18 24.12
C ILE A 19 -2.23 -16.01 24.79
N SER A 20 -2.79 -15.44 25.86
CA SER A 20 -2.17 -14.36 26.62
C SER A 20 -0.92 -14.81 27.39
N LEU A 21 -0.79 -16.11 27.70
CA LEU A 21 0.37 -16.65 28.44
C LEU A 21 1.56 -17.00 27.53
N ILE A 22 1.38 -17.01 26.20
CA ILE A 22 2.43 -17.39 25.24
C ILE A 22 3.25 -16.18 24.76
N LEU A 23 2.77 -14.94 24.92
CA LEU A 23 3.51 -13.73 24.47
C LEU A 23 4.43 -13.09 25.51
N ALA A 24 4.58 -13.66 26.70
CA ALA A 24 5.36 -13.03 27.79
C ALA A 24 6.83 -13.48 27.90
N THR A 25 7.37 -14.31 27.00
CA THR A 25 8.78 -14.73 27.08
C THR A 25 9.45 -14.79 25.71
N SER A 26 9.90 -13.65 25.18
CA SER A 26 10.93 -13.61 24.13
C SER A 26 11.63 -12.25 24.11
N ASN A 27 12.34 -11.92 25.19
CA ASN A 27 13.46 -10.98 25.15
C ASN A 27 14.73 -11.79 24.93
N LEU A 28 15.14 -11.99 23.68
CA LEU A 28 16.45 -12.52 23.35
C LEU A 28 17.38 -11.37 22.99
N LEU A 29 18.21 -11.03 23.98
CA LEU A 29 19.44 -10.27 23.82
C LEU A 29 20.36 -11.04 22.86
N ILE A 30 20.75 -10.45 21.72
CA ILE A 30 21.80 -11.00 20.86
C ILE A 30 23.11 -10.27 21.19
N PRO A 31 24.20 -10.98 21.57
CA PRO A 31 25.50 -10.34 21.75
C PRO A 31 26.14 -10.03 20.39
N LEU A 32 26.65 -8.81 20.25
CA LEU A 32 27.46 -8.36 19.13
C LEU A 32 28.82 -9.10 19.18
N ILE A 33 29.04 -10.08 18.31
CA ILE A 33 30.36 -10.70 18.16
C ILE A 33 31.13 -9.92 17.10
N ALA A 34 32.05 -9.06 17.56
CA ALA A 34 33.04 -8.43 16.69
C ALA A 34 33.98 -9.51 16.12
N HIS A 35 33.86 -9.77 14.82
CA HIS A 35 34.86 -10.52 14.07
C HIS A 35 35.72 -9.52 13.32
N THR A 36 37.00 -9.45 13.65
CA THR A 36 38.01 -8.78 12.84
C THR A 36 38.35 -9.66 11.64
N PRO A 37 38.12 -9.24 10.38
CA PRO A 37 38.68 -9.94 9.24
C PRO A 37 40.09 -9.42 8.96
N THR A 38 41.05 -10.35 8.97
CA THR A 38 42.39 -10.17 8.42
C THR A 38 42.30 -10.04 6.89
N THR A 39 43.05 -9.08 6.37
CA THR A 39 43.18 -8.68 4.96
C THR A 39 43.49 -9.82 3.97
N HIS A 40 42.77 -9.85 2.85
CA HIS A 40 43.39 -10.05 1.54
C HIS A 40 42.70 -9.16 0.50
N ASP A 41 43.51 -8.29 -0.07
CA ASP A 41 43.21 -7.33 -1.13
C ASP A 41 42.89 -8.07 -2.45
N THR A 42 41.74 -7.78 -3.05
CA THR A 42 41.53 -7.63 -4.50
C THR A 42 40.25 -6.81 -4.69
N THR A 43 40.45 -5.54 -5.00
CA THR A 43 39.46 -4.52 -5.34
C THR A 43 38.33 -4.98 -6.28
N MET A 44 37.11 -5.08 -5.73
CA MET A 44 35.84 -4.75 -6.38
C MET A 44 35.12 -3.84 -5.37
N PRO A 45 34.54 -2.68 -5.75
CA PRO A 45 33.64 -1.99 -4.84
C PRO A 45 32.45 -2.91 -4.61
N ASP A 46 32.40 -3.50 -3.42
CA ASP A 46 31.22 -4.14 -2.86
C ASP A 46 30.17 -3.03 -2.75
N LEU A 47 29.40 -2.86 -3.81
CA LEU A 47 28.20 -2.06 -3.82
C LEU A 47 27.25 -2.76 -2.86
N LEU A 48 27.36 -2.37 -1.58
CA LEU A 48 26.34 -2.61 -0.58
C LEU A 48 25.04 -2.08 -1.20
N PHE A 49 24.25 -2.98 -1.78
CA PHE A 49 22.85 -2.70 -2.07
C PHE A 49 22.23 -2.43 -0.70
N GLU A 50 22.15 -1.15 -0.35
CA GLU A 50 21.31 -0.70 0.74
C GLU A 50 19.93 -1.29 0.47
N PRO A 51 19.33 -2.06 1.40
CA PRO A 51 18.01 -2.62 1.17
C PRO A 51 17.10 -1.46 0.81
N GLU A 52 16.47 -1.55 -0.37
CA GLU A 52 15.57 -0.53 -0.89
C GLU A 52 14.59 -0.16 0.24
N ALA A 53 14.65 1.08 0.70
CA ALA A 53 13.88 1.51 1.84
C ALA A 53 12.40 1.32 1.52
N LEU A 54 11.70 0.48 2.30
CA LEU A 54 10.27 0.22 2.10
C LEU A 54 9.53 1.56 2.05
N GLY A 55 8.76 1.79 0.98
CA GLY A 55 7.83 2.89 0.92
C GLY A 55 6.80 2.69 2.03
N LEU A 56 6.76 3.64 2.98
CA LEU A 56 5.75 3.64 4.05
C LEU A 56 4.64 4.63 3.69
N GLN A 57 3.44 4.13 3.47
CA GLN A 57 2.26 4.94 3.22
C GLN A 57 1.29 4.88 4.41
N ASN A 58 1.05 6.01 5.06
CA ASN A 58 0.03 6.15 6.09
C ASN A 58 -1.32 6.57 5.50
N VAL A 59 -2.40 6.02 6.06
CA VAL A 59 -3.80 6.39 5.80
C VAL A 59 -4.49 6.63 7.15
N ALA A 60 -4.87 7.88 7.41
CA ALA A 60 -5.67 8.21 8.59
C ALA A 60 -7.14 7.88 8.33
N ILE A 61 -7.81 7.30 9.33
CA ILE A 61 -9.27 7.20 9.41
C ILE A 61 -9.71 8.29 10.38
N LEU A 62 -10.30 9.35 9.86
CA LEU A 62 -10.73 10.50 10.63
C LEU A 62 -11.98 11.11 9.97
N ASP A 63 -12.92 11.57 10.80
CA ASP A 63 -14.18 12.17 10.36
C ASP A 63 -14.96 11.27 9.39
N PHE A 64 -14.91 9.95 9.66
CA PHE A 64 -15.51 8.93 8.79
C PHE A 64 -15.00 8.97 7.34
N SER A 65 -13.73 9.29 7.15
CA SER A 65 -13.06 9.28 5.85
C SER A 65 -11.66 8.67 5.95
N PHE A 66 -11.20 8.09 4.85
CA PHE A 66 -9.79 7.75 4.67
C PHE A 66 -9.03 8.96 4.11
N THR A 67 -7.90 9.29 4.71
CA THR A 67 -7.05 10.41 4.30
C THR A 67 -5.61 9.91 4.16
N PRO A 68 -5.04 9.89 2.95
CA PRO A 68 -5.67 10.25 1.68
C PRO A 68 -6.75 9.23 1.25
N PRO A 69 -7.73 9.62 0.42
CA PRO A 69 -8.78 8.72 -0.07
C PRO A 69 -8.27 7.74 -1.14
N ARG A 70 -7.14 8.05 -1.77
CA ARG A 70 -6.44 7.17 -2.71
C ARG A 70 -4.97 7.14 -2.35
N ILE A 71 -4.38 5.96 -2.48
CA ILE A 71 -2.94 5.75 -2.44
C ILE A 71 -2.50 5.04 -3.72
N CYS A 72 -1.30 5.36 -4.17
CA CYS A 72 -0.58 4.60 -5.18
C CYS A 72 0.76 4.21 -4.55
N ILE A 73 1.10 2.92 -4.57
CA ILE A 73 2.31 2.36 -3.97
C ILE A 73 2.92 1.30 -4.89
N GLU A 74 4.19 0.95 -4.69
CA GLU A 74 4.82 -0.17 -5.39
C GLU A 74 4.60 -1.48 -4.63
N LYS A 75 4.70 -2.61 -5.32
CA LYS A 75 4.77 -3.91 -4.66
C LYS A 75 6.00 -3.93 -3.74
N GLY A 76 5.85 -4.53 -2.57
CA GLY A 76 6.81 -4.49 -1.48
C GLY A 76 6.51 -3.41 -0.44
N ASP A 77 5.75 -2.36 -0.79
CA ASP A 77 5.44 -1.28 0.14
C ASP A 77 4.48 -1.71 1.26
N MET A 78 4.61 -1.02 2.40
CA MET A 78 3.74 -1.19 3.56
C MET A 78 2.80 -0.01 3.70
N VAL A 79 1.51 -0.30 3.90
CA VAL A 79 0.50 0.70 4.21
C VAL A 79 0.08 0.55 5.67
N THR A 80 -0.02 1.65 6.39
CA THR A 80 -0.52 1.72 7.76
C THR A 80 -1.81 2.53 7.81
N TRP A 81 -2.90 1.90 8.24
CA TRP A 81 -4.16 2.58 8.55
C TRP A 81 -4.22 2.91 10.04
N THR A 82 -4.41 4.18 10.37
CA THR A 82 -4.51 4.65 11.76
C THR A 82 -5.92 5.17 12.04
N ASN A 83 -6.58 4.59 13.05
CA ASN A 83 -7.91 5.02 13.45
C ASN A 83 -7.85 6.18 14.45
N ASN A 84 -8.16 7.38 13.98
CA ASN A 84 -8.22 8.59 14.81
C ASN A 84 -9.66 8.96 15.24
N ASP A 85 -10.65 8.21 14.77
CA ASP A 85 -12.05 8.34 15.20
C ASP A 85 -12.30 7.62 16.54
N GLN A 86 -13.46 7.90 17.13
CA GLN A 86 -13.91 7.29 18.40
C GLN A 86 -14.71 6.00 18.21
N VAL A 87 -14.74 5.43 17.00
CA VAL A 87 -15.46 4.19 16.68
C VAL A 87 -14.50 3.12 16.15
N ILE A 88 -14.87 1.85 16.28
CA ILE A 88 -14.09 0.74 15.72
C ILE A 88 -14.32 0.66 14.20
N TYR A 89 -13.25 0.35 13.47
CA TYR A 89 -13.29 0.05 12.04
C TYR A 89 -12.78 -1.36 11.76
N THR A 90 -13.52 -2.13 10.98
CA THR A 90 -12.99 -3.33 10.33
C THR A 90 -12.81 -3.01 8.86
N LEU A 91 -11.59 -3.12 8.32
CA LEU A 91 -11.39 -2.91 6.89
C LEU A 91 -11.93 -4.09 6.09
N TRP A 92 -12.44 -3.83 4.90
CA TRP A 92 -12.76 -4.85 3.92
C TRP A 92 -12.16 -4.47 2.58
N LEU A 93 -11.09 -5.15 2.21
CA LEU A 93 -10.36 -4.92 0.97
C LEU A 93 -10.88 -5.88 -0.09
N VAL A 94 -11.25 -5.35 -1.26
CA VAL A 94 -11.72 -6.12 -2.41
C VAL A 94 -10.97 -5.73 -3.66
N PHE A 95 -10.83 -6.68 -4.60
CA PHE A 95 -10.28 -6.38 -5.92
C PHE A 95 -11.23 -5.49 -6.72
N ALA A 96 -10.71 -4.40 -7.29
CA ALA A 96 -11.54 -3.45 -8.05
C ALA A 96 -12.19 -4.08 -9.30
N GLY A 97 -11.50 -5.01 -9.96
CA GLY A 97 -11.97 -5.61 -11.23
C GLY A 97 -13.09 -6.64 -11.08
N ASN A 98 -13.22 -7.30 -9.91
CA ASN A 98 -14.20 -8.38 -9.74
C ASN A 98 -14.91 -8.38 -8.38
N THR A 99 -14.62 -7.41 -7.50
CA THR A 99 -15.20 -7.24 -6.15
C THR A 99 -15.02 -8.42 -5.19
N SER A 100 -14.20 -9.42 -5.55
CA SER A 100 -13.88 -10.53 -4.66
C SER A 100 -13.03 -10.03 -3.49
N THR A 101 -13.23 -10.62 -2.32
CA THR A 101 -12.49 -10.27 -1.11
C THR A 101 -11.00 -10.56 -1.28
N TYR A 102 -10.18 -9.54 -1.09
CA TYR A 102 -8.74 -9.67 -0.92
C TYR A 102 -8.43 -10.04 0.53
N LEU A 103 -8.87 -9.21 1.48
CA LEU A 103 -8.56 -9.37 2.91
C LEU A 103 -9.59 -8.65 3.80
N VAL A 104 -9.81 -9.22 4.99
CA VAL A 104 -10.51 -8.57 6.11
C VAL A 104 -9.62 -8.72 7.35
N PRO A 105 -8.91 -7.66 7.78
CA PRO A 105 -8.04 -7.73 8.96
C PRO A 105 -8.83 -7.75 10.28
N ALA A 106 -8.10 -7.85 11.39
CA ALA A 106 -8.67 -7.62 12.71
C ALA A 106 -9.21 -6.18 12.82
N PRO A 107 -10.26 -5.94 13.63
CA PRO A 107 -10.78 -4.60 13.85
C PRO A 107 -9.70 -3.67 14.42
N ILE A 108 -9.76 -2.39 14.04
CA ILE A 108 -8.88 -1.32 14.48
C ILE A 108 -9.64 -0.46 15.50
N PRO A 109 -9.39 -0.62 16.81
CA PRO A 109 -9.99 0.23 17.83
C PRO A 109 -9.56 1.71 17.71
N PRO A 110 -10.28 2.63 18.38
CA PRO A 110 -9.86 4.03 18.48
C PRO A 110 -8.41 4.19 18.94
N GLY A 111 -7.64 5.02 18.23
CA GLY A 111 -6.23 5.29 18.50
C GLY A 111 -5.26 4.14 18.13
N GLN A 112 -5.74 3.07 17.50
CA GLN A 112 -4.91 1.95 17.07
C GLN A 112 -4.60 2.03 15.57
N SER A 113 -3.64 1.23 15.13
CA SER A 113 -3.27 1.11 13.72
C SER A 113 -3.21 -0.35 13.29
N TRP A 114 -3.35 -0.57 11.98
CA TRP A 114 -3.10 -1.84 11.32
C TRP A 114 -2.24 -1.60 10.09
N SER A 115 -1.26 -2.49 9.85
CA SER A 115 -0.36 -2.39 8.72
C SER A 115 -0.40 -3.64 7.85
N HIS A 116 -0.18 -3.47 6.55
CA HIS A 116 -0.07 -4.57 5.59
C HIS A 116 0.94 -4.26 4.49
N THR A 117 1.74 -5.26 4.14
CA THR A 117 2.69 -5.20 3.04
C THR A 117 2.08 -5.85 1.81
N PHE A 118 2.05 -5.13 0.68
CA PHE A 118 1.48 -5.62 -0.56
C PHE A 118 2.57 -6.19 -1.45
N THR A 119 2.61 -7.50 -1.64
CA THR A 119 3.70 -8.13 -2.42
C THR A 119 3.37 -8.32 -3.90
N GLU A 120 2.12 -8.10 -4.30
CA GLU A 120 1.63 -8.35 -5.65
C GLU A 120 0.94 -7.10 -6.22
N PRO A 121 1.19 -6.75 -7.48
CA PRO A 121 0.48 -5.68 -8.16
C PRO A 121 -1.02 -5.97 -8.23
N CYS A 122 -1.84 -5.00 -7.82
CA CYS A 122 -3.29 -5.10 -7.87
C CYS A 122 -3.96 -3.75 -7.67
N LYS A 123 -5.24 -3.65 -8.03
CA LYS A 123 -6.10 -2.52 -7.68
C LYS A 123 -7.15 -2.95 -6.68
N LEU A 124 -7.24 -2.21 -5.58
CA LEU A 124 -8.14 -2.50 -4.48
C LEU A 124 -9.06 -1.32 -4.20
N ILE A 125 -10.29 -1.65 -3.81
CA ILE A 125 -11.18 -0.75 -3.09
C ILE A 125 -11.27 -1.28 -1.67
N TYR A 126 -11.19 -0.39 -0.69
CA TYR A 126 -11.35 -0.77 0.71
C TYR A 126 -12.44 0.03 1.39
N TYR A 127 -13.23 -0.69 2.20
CA TYR A 127 -14.40 -0.18 2.91
C TYR A 127 -14.19 -0.29 4.41
N SER A 128 -14.93 0.52 5.19
CA SER A 128 -15.32 0.10 6.54
C SER A 128 -16.44 -0.94 6.43
N PHE A 129 -16.23 -2.14 6.98
CA PHE A 129 -17.21 -3.22 6.98
C PHE A 129 -18.54 -2.78 7.61
N GLU A 130 -18.48 -1.94 8.65
CA GLU A 130 -19.65 -1.41 9.36
C GLU A 130 -20.30 -0.21 8.63
N ARG A 131 -19.56 0.44 7.73
CA ARG A 131 -19.97 1.67 7.03
C ARG A 131 -19.44 1.66 5.60
N LEU A 132 -20.12 0.92 4.72
CA LEU A 132 -19.70 0.72 3.32
C LEU A 132 -19.63 2.01 2.47
N TRP A 133 -20.06 3.16 3.00
CA TRP A 133 -19.88 4.47 2.36
C TRP A 133 -18.54 5.13 2.72
N VAL A 134 -17.85 4.67 3.76
CA VAL A 134 -16.47 5.07 4.07
C VAL A 134 -15.56 4.21 3.20
N THR A 135 -15.01 4.81 2.14
CA THR A 135 -14.29 4.08 1.08
C THR A 135 -12.99 4.75 0.71
N GLY A 136 -12.00 3.94 0.35
CA GLY A 136 -10.74 4.40 -0.23
C GLY A 136 -10.27 3.45 -1.33
N LYS A 137 -9.28 3.90 -2.10
CA LYS A 137 -8.68 3.15 -3.21
C LYS A 137 -7.18 2.96 -3.01
N ALA A 138 -6.66 1.83 -3.45
CA ALA A 138 -5.24 1.58 -3.51
C ALA A 138 -4.87 0.99 -4.88
N SER A 139 -3.88 1.58 -5.54
CA SER A 139 -3.22 1.02 -6.72
C SER A 139 -1.83 0.55 -6.30
N ILE A 140 -1.60 -0.76 -6.38
CA ILE A 140 -0.31 -1.39 -6.12
C ILE A 140 0.29 -1.71 -7.49
N LEU A 141 1.35 -1.00 -7.86
CA LEU A 141 2.02 -1.14 -9.15
C LEU A 141 3.24 -2.07 -9.01
N SER A 142 3.64 -2.73 -10.10
CA SER A 142 4.96 -3.38 -10.14
C SER A 142 6.06 -2.34 -10.03
N ILE A 143 5.95 -1.26 -10.81
CA ILE A 143 6.85 -0.11 -10.81
C ILE A 143 6.02 1.16 -10.94
N MET A 144 6.37 2.20 -10.21
CA MET A 144 5.78 3.53 -10.35
C MET A 144 6.03 4.09 -11.74
N GLY A 145 4.95 4.39 -12.46
CA GLY A 145 5.00 4.87 -13.83
C GLY A 145 4.72 3.80 -14.88
N ASP A 146 4.68 2.51 -14.52
CA ASP A 146 4.22 1.44 -15.41
C ASP A 146 2.69 1.39 -15.33
N ILE A 147 2.05 2.17 -16.20
CA ILE A 147 0.60 2.40 -16.21
C ILE A 147 -0.05 1.81 -17.45
N THR A 148 0.75 1.46 -18.47
CA THR A 148 0.26 0.89 -19.72
C THR A 148 1.37 0.13 -20.45
N GLY A 149 1.07 -0.38 -21.63
CA GLY A 149 1.99 -1.17 -22.42
C GLY A 149 1.44 -1.41 -23.83
N PRO A 150 2.03 -2.32 -24.61
CA PRO A 150 1.47 -2.72 -25.89
C PRO A 150 0.11 -3.42 -25.71
N GLU A 151 -0.70 -3.40 -26.77
CA GLU A 151 -2.00 -4.10 -26.77
C GLU A 151 -1.83 -5.59 -26.45
N ASN A 152 -2.63 -6.09 -25.51
CA ASN A 152 -2.58 -7.49 -25.12
C ASN A 152 -3.99 -8.10 -25.00
N PRO A 153 -4.36 -9.10 -25.82
CA PRO A 153 -3.68 -9.49 -27.06
C PRO A 153 -3.72 -8.36 -28.12
N PRO A 154 -2.94 -8.45 -29.22
CA PRO A 154 -3.03 -7.47 -30.29
C PRO A 154 -4.47 -7.30 -30.79
N ALA A 155 -4.89 -6.04 -31.03
CA ALA A 155 -6.24 -5.63 -31.39
C ALA A 155 -7.32 -5.80 -30.30
N SER A 156 -6.95 -6.09 -29.04
CA SER A 156 -7.90 -6.09 -27.93
C SER A 156 -8.37 -4.67 -27.57
N GLY A 157 -7.53 -3.67 -27.83
CA GLY A 157 -7.69 -2.31 -27.30
C GLY A 157 -7.45 -2.22 -25.79
N GLU A 158 -6.96 -3.29 -25.17
CA GLU A 158 -6.50 -3.32 -23.78
C GLU A 158 -4.99 -3.10 -23.75
N TYR A 159 -4.55 -2.09 -22.99
CA TYR A 159 -3.15 -1.70 -22.86
C TYR A 159 -2.72 -1.83 -21.39
N PRO A 160 -2.60 -3.07 -20.87
CA PRO A 160 -2.22 -3.28 -19.49
C PRO A 160 -0.75 -2.85 -19.24
N PRO A 161 -0.40 -2.50 -17.99
CA PRO A 161 1.00 -2.41 -17.55
C PRO A 161 1.79 -3.65 -17.95
N ASP A 162 3.01 -3.46 -18.47
CA ASP A 162 3.83 -4.54 -19.06
C ASP A 162 5.11 -4.87 -18.27
N GLY A 163 5.24 -4.30 -17.07
CA GLY A 163 6.39 -4.48 -16.19
C GLY A 163 7.55 -3.58 -16.56
N ARG A 164 7.35 -2.54 -17.38
CA ARG A 164 8.38 -1.58 -17.78
C ARG A 164 7.82 -0.18 -17.77
N VAL A 165 8.66 0.80 -17.45
CA VAL A 165 8.31 2.21 -17.64
C VAL A 165 8.95 2.69 -18.94
N ASP A 166 8.17 2.85 -20.00
CA ASP A 166 8.68 3.16 -21.33
C ASP A 166 7.88 4.24 -22.09
N GLY A 167 8.07 4.29 -23.42
CA GLY A 167 7.41 5.29 -24.26
C GLY A 167 5.87 5.17 -24.28
N TRP A 168 5.32 3.98 -24.03
CA TRP A 168 3.88 3.77 -23.92
C TRP A 168 3.33 4.49 -22.69
N ASP A 169 3.98 4.33 -21.54
CA ASP A 169 3.61 5.01 -20.29
C ASP A 169 3.67 6.52 -20.43
N MET A 170 4.78 7.04 -20.95
CA MET A 170 4.95 8.47 -21.15
C MET A 170 3.90 9.04 -22.13
N THR A 171 3.49 8.25 -23.12
CA THR A 171 2.42 8.64 -24.04
C THR A 171 1.05 8.66 -23.35
N ALA A 172 0.74 7.64 -22.55
CA ALA A 172 -0.52 7.59 -21.79
C ALA A 172 -0.60 8.74 -20.77
N LEU A 173 0.49 8.98 -20.05
CA LEU A 173 0.62 10.07 -19.10
C LEU A 173 0.48 11.44 -19.78
N SER A 174 1.17 11.64 -20.91
CA SER A 174 1.07 12.88 -21.68
C SER A 174 -0.34 13.13 -22.24
N LYS A 175 -1.11 12.08 -22.60
CA LYS A 175 -2.51 12.22 -23.04
C LYS A 175 -3.42 12.66 -21.91
N ALA A 176 -3.13 12.22 -20.69
CA ALA A 176 -3.90 12.56 -19.50
C ALA A 176 -3.43 13.86 -18.82
N TYR A 177 -2.28 14.42 -19.20
CA TYR A 177 -1.73 15.61 -18.57
C TYR A 177 -2.72 16.79 -18.52
N GLY A 178 -2.82 17.42 -17.35
CA GLY A 178 -3.74 18.50 -17.05
C GLY A 178 -5.20 18.07 -16.85
N SER A 179 -5.49 16.76 -16.89
CA SER A 179 -6.84 16.25 -16.66
C SER A 179 -7.12 16.03 -15.18
N THR A 180 -8.40 16.13 -14.83
CA THR A 180 -8.96 15.78 -13.52
C THR A 180 -10.09 14.77 -13.69
N SER A 181 -10.53 14.16 -12.60
CA SER A 181 -11.72 13.30 -12.59
C SER A 181 -12.91 13.98 -13.31
N GLY A 182 -13.49 13.28 -14.28
CA GLY A 182 -14.57 13.78 -15.15
C GLY A 182 -14.12 14.36 -16.50
N SER A 183 -12.81 14.60 -16.69
CA SER A 183 -12.27 15.00 -17.99
C SER A 183 -12.35 13.83 -18.99
N SER A 184 -12.56 14.11 -20.27
CA SER A 184 -12.66 13.07 -21.31
C SER A 184 -11.36 12.28 -21.52
N ASN A 185 -10.21 12.89 -21.17
CA ASN A 185 -8.89 12.28 -21.23
C ASN A 185 -8.36 11.88 -19.83
N TRP A 186 -9.23 11.83 -18.81
CA TRP A 186 -8.87 11.39 -17.48
C TRP A 186 -8.39 9.93 -17.48
N ASN A 187 -7.25 9.70 -16.84
CA ASN A 187 -6.77 8.35 -16.53
C ASN A 187 -6.40 8.32 -15.04
N GLU A 188 -7.14 7.53 -14.24
CA GLU A 188 -6.89 7.45 -12.80
C GLU A 188 -5.54 6.83 -12.44
N ASP A 189 -4.95 6.04 -13.35
CA ASP A 189 -3.62 5.43 -13.18
C ASP A 189 -2.49 6.40 -13.49
N ALA A 190 -2.79 7.48 -14.24
CA ALA A 190 -1.82 8.51 -14.57
C ALA A 190 -1.61 9.52 -13.43
N ASP A 191 -2.51 9.56 -12.45
CA ASP A 191 -2.40 10.36 -11.23
C ASP A 191 -1.94 9.44 -10.10
N MET A 192 -0.61 9.35 -9.98
CA MET A 192 0.12 8.44 -9.11
C MET A 192 0.65 9.15 -7.86
N THR A 193 0.84 10.47 -7.94
CA THR A 193 1.42 11.25 -6.86
C THR A 193 0.94 12.69 -6.93
N GLY A 194 1.40 13.52 -6.02
CA GLY A 194 1.00 14.91 -5.93
C GLY A 194 1.91 15.67 -4.98
N PRO A 195 1.53 16.90 -4.61
CA PRO A 195 2.23 17.63 -3.57
C PRO A 195 2.19 16.86 -2.24
N GLU A 196 3.18 17.13 -1.39
CA GLU A 196 3.25 16.53 -0.06
C GLU A 196 1.96 16.80 0.73
N ASN A 197 1.30 15.74 1.21
CA ASN A 197 0.02 15.86 1.87
C ASN A 197 -0.15 14.86 3.02
N PRO A 198 -0.24 15.34 4.28
CA PRO A 198 -0.14 16.76 4.68
C PRO A 198 1.30 17.30 4.56
N PRO A 199 1.52 18.63 4.61
CA PRO A 199 2.86 19.20 4.58
C PRO A 199 3.78 18.62 5.66
N ALA A 200 5.05 18.38 5.32
CA ALA A 200 6.07 17.74 6.17
C ALA A 200 5.79 16.29 6.60
N SER A 201 4.85 15.59 5.95
CA SER A 201 4.56 14.17 6.21
C SER A 201 5.51 13.20 5.53
N GLY A 202 6.24 13.64 4.50
CA GLY A 202 6.95 12.79 3.56
C GLY A 202 6.04 11.97 2.64
N GLN A 203 4.73 12.21 2.65
CA GLN A 203 3.75 11.46 1.86
C GLN A 203 3.32 12.26 0.64
N TYR A 204 3.33 11.63 -0.53
CA TYR A 204 3.00 12.26 -1.81
C TYR A 204 1.86 11.49 -2.49
N PRO A 205 0.66 11.44 -1.87
CA PRO A 205 -0.44 10.69 -2.45
C PRO A 205 -0.96 11.36 -3.73
N PRO A 206 -1.60 10.59 -4.61
CA PRO A 206 -2.35 11.12 -5.75
C PRO A 206 -3.33 12.24 -5.35
N ASP A 207 -3.37 13.35 -6.09
CA ASP A 207 -4.09 14.58 -5.69
C ASP A 207 -5.38 14.88 -6.47
N GLY A 208 -5.68 14.07 -7.49
CA GLY A 208 -6.87 14.22 -8.34
C GLY A 208 -6.60 14.94 -9.66
N VAL A 209 -5.35 15.31 -9.94
CA VAL A 209 -4.89 15.97 -11.16
C VAL A 209 -3.70 15.21 -11.72
N VAL A 210 -3.68 14.97 -13.04
CA VAL A 210 -2.45 14.50 -13.70
C VAL A 210 -1.59 15.69 -14.02
N ASP A 211 -0.46 15.86 -13.35
CA ASP A 211 0.36 17.08 -13.47
C ASP A 211 1.88 16.83 -13.52
N GLY A 212 2.67 17.87 -13.20
CA GLY A 212 4.12 17.81 -13.22
C GLY A 212 4.72 16.84 -12.20
N TRP A 213 4.02 16.55 -11.10
CA TRP A 213 4.46 15.58 -10.11
C TRP A 213 4.42 14.16 -10.66
N ASP A 214 3.32 13.78 -11.32
CA ASP A 214 3.19 12.47 -11.97
C ASP A 214 4.22 12.29 -13.08
N MET A 215 4.37 13.31 -13.94
CA MET A 215 5.39 13.32 -15.00
C MET A 215 6.79 13.14 -14.44
N THR A 216 7.10 13.81 -13.33
CA THR A 216 8.42 13.70 -12.68
C THR A 216 8.63 12.31 -12.10
N LEU A 217 7.62 11.71 -11.47
CA LEU A 217 7.70 10.37 -10.91
C LEU A 217 7.92 9.32 -11.99
N ALA A 218 7.09 9.32 -13.05
CA ALA A 218 7.26 8.41 -14.18
C ALA A 218 8.63 8.58 -14.85
N SER A 219 9.07 9.83 -15.06
CA SER A 219 10.37 10.11 -15.68
C SER A 219 11.56 9.60 -14.85
N LYS A 220 11.47 9.64 -13.52
CA LYS A 220 12.52 9.08 -12.63
C LYS A 220 12.65 7.56 -12.76
N ASN A 221 11.56 6.89 -13.11
CA ASN A 221 11.52 5.44 -13.27
C ASN A 221 11.64 4.98 -14.73
N TYR A 222 11.73 5.91 -15.69
CA TYR A 222 11.85 5.57 -17.10
C TYR A 222 13.02 4.62 -17.38
N GLY A 223 12.73 3.51 -18.05
CA GLY A 223 13.66 2.43 -18.35
C GLY A 223 13.80 1.38 -17.26
N LYS A 224 13.14 1.52 -16.10
CA LYS A 224 13.04 0.44 -15.10
C LYS A 224 12.20 -0.72 -15.65
N ILE A 225 12.53 -1.92 -15.20
CA ILE A 225 11.91 -3.19 -15.59
C ILE A 225 11.69 -3.98 -14.30
N ASP A 226 10.51 -4.57 -14.15
CA ASP A 226 10.16 -5.38 -12.99
C ASP A 226 11.10 -6.61 -12.97
N PRO A 227 11.88 -6.83 -11.88
CA PRO A 227 12.86 -7.91 -11.81
C PRO A 227 12.29 -9.32 -11.97
#